data_AF-A0A7K3W0F9-F1
#
_entry.id   AF-A0A7K3W0F9-F1
#
_cell.length_a   1.000
_cell.length_b   1.000
_cell.length_c   1.000
_cell.angle_alpha   90.00
_cell.angle_beta   90.00
_cell.angle_gamma   90.00
#
_symmetry.space_group_name_H-M   'P 1'
#
loop_
_entity.id
_entity.type
_entity.pdbx_description
1 polymer ?
#
loop_
_entity_poly.entity_id
_entity_poly.type
_entity_poly.pdbx_seq_one_letter_code
_entity_poly.pdbx_strand_id
1 'polypeptide(L)'
;MTSADTSREIPWDLSFLRVGTAVTAALTAVAAPLAGVLGGWDDALAVLVGAAVVTSFFAVSGVVIAWAGRYGEAFTLPAALGSFLVKVLVLATVLQALPADGWADRRTLAWTVIAGALLWSGVQQRWVWTRRLYYVQPPAPPT
;
A
#
# COMPACT_ATOMS: atom_id res chain seq x y z
N MET A 1 -26.91 32.36 20.87
CA MET A 1 -26.60 30.97 21.24
C MET A 1 -25.75 30.39 20.12
N THR A 2 -24.44 30.40 20.31
CA THR A 2 -23.46 29.93 19.33
C THR A 2 -23.39 28.42 19.47
N SER A 3 -24.08 27.69 18.59
CA SER A 3 -23.95 26.24 18.53
C SER A 3 -22.51 25.94 18.17
N ALA A 4 -21.77 25.34 19.09
CA ALA A 4 -20.43 24.82 18.84
C ALA A 4 -20.56 23.75 17.76
N ASP A 5 -20.21 24.10 16.53
CA ASP A 5 -20.09 23.17 15.42
C ASP A 5 -18.94 22.23 15.78
N THR A 6 -19.28 21.11 16.41
CA THR A 6 -18.31 20.06 16.71
C THR A 6 -18.04 19.42 15.37
N SER A 7 -17.08 19.98 14.63
CA SER A 7 -16.53 19.43 13.39
C SER A 7 -16.06 18.02 13.72
N ARG A 8 -16.94 17.05 13.51
CA ARG A 8 -16.66 15.64 13.73
C ARG A 8 -15.70 15.26 12.61
N GLU A 9 -14.39 15.41 12.87
CA GLU A 9 -13.32 15.02 11.96
C GLU A 9 -13.64 13.60 11.47
N ILE A 10 -13.94 13.47 10.19
CA ILE A 10 -14.18 12.15 9.59
C ILE A 10 -12.83 11.41 9.69
N PRO A 11 -12.75 10.30 10.45
CA PRO A 11 -11.49 9.60 10.62
C PRO A 11 -10.97 9.13 9.26
N TRP A 12 -9.68 9.35 9.00
CA TRP A 12 -9.00 8.80 7.83
C TRP A 12 -9.21 7.28 7.77
N ASP A 13 -9.95 6.83 6.76
CA ASP A 13 -10.39 5.44 6.66
C ASP A 13 -9.31 4.58 5.98
N LEU A 14 -8.87 3.54 6.69
CA LEU A 14 -7.82 2.60 6.27
C LEU A 14 -8.37 1.24 5.85
N SER A 15 -9.68 1.13 5.57
CA SER A 15 -10.34 -0.12 5.16
C SER A 15 -9.73 -0.76 3.91
N PHE A 16 -9.10 0.03 3.03
CA PHE A 16 -8.38 -0.50 1.86
C PHE A 16 -7.21 -1.41 2.24
N LEU A 17 -6.62 -1.25 3.43
CA LEU A 17 -5.55 -2.12 3.92
C LEU A 17 -6.03 -3.55 4.10
N ARG A 18 -7.25 -3.74 4.60
CA ARG A 18 -7.84 -5.08 4.76
C ARG A 18 -8.02 -5.78 3.42
N VAL A 19 -8.51 -5.06 2.41
CA VAL A 19 -8.69 -5.63 1.07
C VAL A 19 -7.35 -5.88 0.41
N GLY A 20 -6.43 -4.92 0.44
CA GLY A 20 -5.11 -5.05 -0.18
C GLY A 20 -4.29 -6.19 0.42
N THR A 21 -4.28 -6.32 1.76
CA THR A 21 -3.59 -7.43 2.44
C THR A 21 -4.23 -8.77 2.13
N ALA A 22 -5.56 -8.88 2.12
CA ALA A 22 -6.25 -10.13 1.80
C ALA A 22 -5.98 -10.58 0.34
N VAL A 23 -6.08 -9.66 -0.62
CA VAL A 23 -5.82 -9.97 -2.04
C VAL A 23 -4.35 -10.32 -2.26
N THR A 24 -3.43 -9.60 -1.61
CA THR A 24 -2.00 -9.93 -1.70
C THR A 24 -1.72 -11.31 -1.10
N ALA A 25 -2.26 -11.62 0.08
CA ALA A 25 -2.08 -12.92 0.71
C ALA A 25 -2.61 -14.06 -0.18
N ALA A 26 -3.79 -13.89 -0.79
CA ALA A 26 -4.37 -14.88 -1.70
C ALA A 26 -3.49 -15.09 -2.95
N LEU A 27 -3.00 -14.00 -3.56
CA LEU A 27 -2.14 -14.09 -4.73
C LEU A 27 -0.77 -14.69 -4.39
N THR A 28 -0.17 -14.31 -3.27
CA THR A 28 1.11 -14.86 -2.79
C THR A 28 0.99 -16.35 -2.50
N ALA A 29 -0.12 -16.81 -1.90
CA ALA A 29 -0.37 -18.22 -1.62
C ALA A 29 -0.40 -19.09 -2.89
N VAL A 30 -0.75 -18.50 -4.04
CA VAL A 30 -0.74 -19.19 -5.35
C VAL A 30 0.59 -18.97 -6.09
N ALA A 31 1.10 -17.75 -6.11
CA ALA A 31 2.29 -17.38 -6.87
C ALA A 31 3.56 -18.00 -6.31
N ALA A 32 3.73 -18.08 -4.99
CA ALA A 32 4.95 -18.64 -4.39
C ALA A 32 5.13 -20.14 -4.70
N PRO A 33 4.11 -21.01 -4.57
CA PRO A 33 4.22 -22.40 -5.02
C PRO A 33 4.49 -22.53 -6.52
N LEU A 34 3.81 -21.73 -7.36
CA LEU A 34 4.01 -21.79 -8.81
C LEU A 34 5.44 -21.40 -9.20
N ALA A 35 5.96 -20.31 -8.63
CA ALA A 35 7.35 -19.89 -8.82
C ALA A 35 8.33 -20.97 -8.33
N GLY A 36 8.05 -21.56 -7.16
CA GLY A 36 8.81 -22.67 -6.59
C GLY A 36 8.92 -23.89 -7.51
N VAL A 37 7.82 -24.28 -8.14
CA VAL A 37 7.77 -25.42 -9.06
C VAL A 37 8.44 -25.11 -10.40
N LEU A 38 8.31 -23.88 -10.90
CA LEU A 38 8.76 -23.50 -12.24
C LEU A 38 10.24 -23.09 -12.30
N GLY A 39 10.77 -22.47 -11.25
CA GLY A 39 12.15 -21.95 -11.24
C GLY A 39 12.97 -22.26 -9.98
N GLY A 40 12.32 -22.77 -8.93
CA GLY A 40 12.99 -23.34 -7.76
C GLY A 40 12.78 -22.56 -6.47
N TRP A 41 13.47 -22.98 -5.41
CA TRP A 41 13.25 -22.47 -4.05
C TRP A 41 13.52 -20.97 -3.92
N ASP A 42 14.55 -20.46 -4.61
CA ASP A 42 14.94 -19.06 -4.55
C ASP A 42 13.88 -18.13 -5.16
N ASP A 43 13.14 -18.61 -6.17
CA ASP A 43 12.01 -17.90 -6.77
C ASP A 43 10.80 -17.86 -5.82
N ALA A 44 10.50 -18.97 -5.13
CA ALA A 44 9.43 -18.99 -4.14
C ALA A 44 9.71 -18.00 -3.00
N LEU A 45 10.94 -17.97 -2.50
CA LEU A 45 11.37 -17.02 -1.48
C LEU A 45 11.32 -15.57 -2.00
N ALA A 46 11.77 -15.33 -3.23
CA ALA A 46 11.68 -14.01 -3.86
C ALA A 46 10.23 -13.49 -3.93
N VAL A 47 9.26 -14.35 -4.24
CA VAL A 47 7.83 -13.99 -4.23
C VAL A 47 7.36 -13.61 -2.82
N LEU A 48 7.70 -14.41 -1.80
CA LEU A 48 7.31 -14.14 -0.41
C LEU A 48 7.89 -12.81 0.09
N VAL A 49 9.18 -12.58 -0.15
CA VAL A 49 9.88 -11.35 0.23
C VAL A 49 9.31 -10.15 -0.52
N GLY A 50 9.14 -10.25 -1.83
CA GLY A 50 8.59 -9.16 -2.64
C GLY A 50 7.18 -8.76 -2.20
N ALA A 51 6.32 -9.74 -1.93
CA ALA A 51 4.97 -9.50 -1.42
C ALA A 51 4.97 -8.83 -0.04
N ALA A 52 5.85 -9.25 0.86
CA ALA A 52 6.01 -8.65 2.18
C ALA A 52 6.50 -7.19 2.10
N VAL A 53 7.50 -6.91 1.25
CA VAL A 53 8.02 -5.55 1.03
C VAL A 53 6.93 -4.63 0.51
N VAL A 54 6.22 -5.02 -0.57
CA VAL A 54 5.16 -4.20 -1.15
C VAL A 54 4.04 -3.94 -0.15
N THR A 55 3.58 -4.98 0.53
CA THR A 55 2.50 -4.86 1.53
C THR A 55 2.90 -3.88 2.62
N SER A 56 4.12 -4.01 3.14
CA SER A 56 4.65 -3.11 4.19
C SER A 56 4.73 -1.68 3.69
N PHE A 57 5.23 -1.46 2.48
CA PHE A 57 5.33 -0.14 1.88
C PHE A 57 3.96 0.54 1.76
N PHE A 58 2.96 -0.14 1.20
CA PHE A 58 1.63 0.45 1.06
C PHE A 58 0.92 0.65 2.40
N ALA A 59 1.06 -0.30 3.34
CA ALA A 59 0.50 -0.17 4.68
C ALA A 59 1.07 1.02 5.43
N VAL A 60 2.41 1.15 5.47
CA VAL A 60 3.09 2.27 6.15
C VAL A 60 2.71 3.60 5.50
N SER A 61 2.66 3.72 4.17
CA SER A 61 2.21 4.96 3.54
C SER A 61 0.77 5.31 3.88
N GLY A 62 -0.13 4.33 3.89
CA GLY A 62 -1.52 4.55 4.29
C GLY A 62 -1.61 5.15 5.69
N VAL A 63 -0.86 4.58 6.64
CA VAL A 63 -0.78 5.07 8.02
C VAL A 63 -0.16 6.47 8.09
N VAL A 64 0.95 6.71 7.39
CA VAL A 64 1.63 8.02 7.37
C VAL A 64 0.74 9.11 6.78
N ILE A 65 0.01 8.82 5.70
CA ILE A 65 -0.93 9.78 5.08
C ILE A 65 -2.10 10.04 6.02
N ALA A 66 -2.69 8.99 6.59
CA ALA A 66 -3.80 9.14 7.54
C ALA A 66 -3.40 9.90 8.81
N TRP A 67 -2.16 9.71 9.27
CA TRP A 67 -1.59 10.47 10.38
C TRP A 67 -1.36 11.94 10.01
N ALA A 68 -0.72 12.21 8.87
CA ALA A 68 -0.47 13.58 8.39
C ALA A 68 -1.77 14.36 8.18
N GLY A 69 -2.79 13.72 7.61
CA GLY A 69 -4.08 14.32 7.37
C GLY A 69 -4.87 14.67 8.64
N ARG A 70 -4.50 14.15 9.82
CA ARG A 70 -5.06 14.60 11.11
C ARG A 70 -4.56 15.97 11.52
N TYR A 71 -3.41 16.42 11.01
CA TYR A 71 -2.86 17.75 11.30
C TYR A 71 -3.30 18.80 10.26
N GLY A 72 -3.88 18.37 9.14
CA GLY A 72 -4.40 19.25 8.10
C GLY A 72 -4.26 18.64 6.70
N GLU A 73 -5.21 18.95 5.82
CA GLU A 73 -5.26 18.40 4.46
C GLU A 73 -4.02 18.75 3.63
N ALA A 74 -3.42 19.91 3.88
CA ALA A 74 -2.21 20.37 3.20
C ALA A 74 -1.00 19.44 3.38
N PHE A 75 -0.98 18.63 4.45
CA PHE A 75 0.13 17.70 4.72
C PHE A 75 0.00 16.35 4.03
N THR A 76 -1.16 16.03 3.45
CA THR A 76 -1.43 14.72 2.85
C THR A 76 -0.59 14.45 1.60
N LEU A 77 -0.48 15.44 0.71
CA LEU A 77 0.31 15.34 -0.53
C LEU A 77 1.82 15.29 -0.27
N PRO A 78 2.41 16.16 0.59
CA PRO A 78 3.79 16.02 1.03
C PRO A 78 4.08 14.66 1.69
N ALA A 79 3.17 14.16 2.53
CA ALA A 79 3.32 12.84 3.15
C ALA A 79 3.29 11.70 2.12
N ALA A 80 2.40 11.79 1.13
CA ALA A 80 2.33 10.82 0.04
C ALA A 80 3.62 10.80 -0.80
N LEU A 81 4.06 11.98 -1.28
CA LEU A 81 5.29 12.11 -2.08
C LEU A 81 6.55 11.73 -1.29
N GLY A 82 6.65 12.18 -0.03
CA GLY A 82 7.78 11.86 0.84
C GLY A 82 7.87 10.36 1.11
N SER A 83 6.74 9.71 1.42
CA SER A 83 6.73 8.26 1.61
C SER A 83 7.06 7.49 0.33
N PHE A 84 6.65 7.98 -0.85
CA PHE A 84 7.05 7.40 -2.13
C PHE A 84 8.57 7.54 -2.38
N LEU A 85 9.13 8.72 -2.15
CA LEU A 85 10.57 8.95 -2.30
C LEU A 85 11.39 8.02 -1.39
N VAL A 86 11.01 7.92 -0.11
CA VAL A 86 11.66 7.01 0.85
C VAL A 86 11.62 5.57 0.34
N LYS A 87 10.47 5.09 -0.17
CA LYS A 87 10.35 3.73 -0.71
C LYS A 87 11.28 3.49 -1.89
N VAL A 88 11.38 4.43 -2.82
CA VAL A 88 12.25 4.29 -3.99
C VAL A 88 13.70 4.15 -3.55
N LEU A 89 14.15 4.97 -2.58
CA LEU A 89 15.50 4.89 -2.03
C LEU A 89 15.75 3.58 -1.27
N VAL A 90 14.79 3.16 -0.44
CA VAL A 90 14.89 1.88 0.30
C VAL A 90 14.91 0.70 -0.68
N LEU A 91 14.06 0.69 -1.69
CA LEU A 91 14.03 -0.39 -2.67
C LEU A 91 15.32 -0.44 -3.51
N ALA A 92 15.81 0.73 -3.94
CA ALA A 92 17.07 0.82 -4.67
C ALA A 92 18.24 0.28 -3.85
N THR A 93 18.35 0.68 -2.57
CA THR A 93 19.41 0.21 -1.67
C THR A 93 19.31 -1.29 -1.40
N VAL A 94 18.11 -1.82 -1.13
CA VAL A 94 17.90 -3.27 -0.93
C VAL A 94 18.27 -4.07 -2.17
N LEU A 95 17.82 -3.67 -3.36
CA LEU A 95 18.11 -4.38 -4.60
C LEU A 95 19.60 -4.34 -4.97
N GLN A 96 20.30 -3.26 -4.64
CA GLN A 96 21.75 -3.14 -4.85
C GLN A 96 22.57 -3.94 -3.83
N ALA A 97 22.05 -4.15 -2.63
CA ALA A 97 22.67 -4.96 -1.60
C ALA A 97 22.48 -6.48 -1.81
N LEU A 98 21.52 -6.88 -2.66
CA LEU A 98 21.28 -8.29 -2.95
C LEU A 98 22.41 -8.88 -3.81
N PRO A 99 23.07 -9.97 -3.36
CA PRO A 99 24.05 -10.68 -4.17
C PRO A 99 23.38 -11.29 -5.41
N ALA A 100 24.15 -11.40 -6.51
CA ALA A 100 23.64 -11.94 -7.77
C ALA A 100 23.22 -13.41 -7.64
N ASP A 101 24.01 -14.22 -6.95
CA ASP A 101 23.73 -15.63 -6.66
C ASP A 101 23.24 -15.80 -5.20
N GLY A 102 22.22 -15.01 -4.85
CA GLY A 102 21.61 -15.02 -3.52
C GLY A 102 20.56 -16.11 -3.31
N TRP A 103 20.05 -16.20 -2.08
CA TRP A 103 18.95 -17.10 -1.69
C TRP A 103 17.56 -16.68 -2.24
N ALA A 104 17.49 -15.52 -2.90
CA ALA A 104 16.28 -15.01 -3.53
C ALA A 104 16.62 -14.53 -4.93
N ASP A 105 15.93 -15.07 -5.94
CA ASP A 105 16.15 -14.66 -7.31
C ASP A 105 15.78 -13.18 -7.51
N ARG A 106 16.74 -12.41 -8.01
CA ARG A 106 16.61 -10.96 -8.15
C ARG A 106 15.56 -10.56 -9.18
N ARG A 107 15.38 -11.36 -10.24
CA ARG A 107 14.44 -11.06 -11.33
C ARG A 107 13.00 -11.34 -10.89
N THR A 108 12.77 -12.47 -10.23
CA THR A 108 11.48 -12.83 -9.65
C THR A 108 11.09 -11.86 -8.55
N LEU A 109 12.04 -11.43 -7.71
CA LEU A 109 11.79 -10.39 -6.71
C LEU A 109 11.35 -9.07 -7.37
N ALA A 110 12.08 -8.61 -8.39
CA ALA A 110 11.77 -7.37 -9.10
C ALA A 110 10.36 -7.41 -9.72
N TRP A 111 10.01 -8.50 -10.41
CA TRP A 111 8.67 -8.66 -10.99
C TRP A 111 7.57 -8.77 -9.95
N THR A 112 7.83 -9.45 -8.83
CA THR A 112 6.89 -9.51 -7.71
C THR A 112 6.62 -8.12 -7.15
N VAL A 113 7.66 -7.30 -6.98
CA VAL A 113 7.51 -5.92 -6.48
C VAL A 113 6.71 -5.07 -7.46
N ILE A 114 6.98 -5.17 -8.77
CA ILE A 114 6.24 -4.43 -9.81
C ILE A 114 4.76 -4.85 -9.81
N ALA A 115 4.48 -6.15 -9.90
CA ALA A 115 3.13 -6.66 -9.94
C ALA A 115 2.36 -6.31 -8.66
N GLY A 116 3.00 -6.47 -7.49
CA GLY A 116 2.43 -6.09 -6.21
C GLY A 116 2.14 -4.59 -6.13
N ALA A 117 3.05 -3.73 -6.58
CA ALA A 117 2.84 -2.28 -6.57
C ALA A 117 1.68 -1.85 -7.46
N LEU A 118 1.53 -2.47 -8.64
CA LEU A 118 0.40 -2.23 -9.53
C LEU A 118 -0.92 -2.71 -8.91
N LEU A 119 -0.92 -3.89 -8.29
CA LEU A 119 -2.07 -4.43 -7.58
C LEU A 119 -2.53 -3.47 -6.47
N TRP A 120 -1.63 -3.07 -5.58
CA TRP A 120 -1.93 -2.17 -4.48
C TRP A 120 -2.37 -0.78 -4.97
N SER A 121 -1.76 -0.27 -6.03
CA SER A 121 -2.20 0.97 -6.67
C SER A 121 -3.63 0.83 -7.19
N GLY A 122 -3.96 -0.27 -7.86
CA GLY A 122 -5.32 -0.54 -8.32
C GLY A 122 -6.34 -0.63 -7.19
N VAL A 123 -5.99 -1.33 -6.09
CA VAL A 123 -6.84 -1.43 -4.89
C VAL A 123 -7.10 -0.03 -4.29
N GLN A 124 -6.03 0.76 -4.11
CA GLN A 124 -6.13 2.09 -3.54
C GLN A 124 -6.91 3.05 -4.46
N GLN A 125 -6.62 3.06 -5.76
CA GLN A 125 -7.33 3.90 -6.73
C GLN A 125 -8.83 3.53 -6.80
N ARG A 126 -9.15 2.24 -6.89
CA ARG A 126 -10.55 1.76 -6.86
C ARG A 126 -11.24 2.22 -5.57
N TRP A 127 -10.58 2.11 -4.43
CA TRP A 127 -11.12 2.55 -3.15
C TRP A 127 -11.37 4.06 -3.11
N VAL A 128 -10.45 4.88 -3.64
CA VAL A 128 -10.63 6.34 -3.72
C VAL A 128 -11.78 6.70 -4.66
N TRP A 129 -11.80 6.14 -5.87
CA TRP A 129 -12.77 6.51 -6.92
C TRP A 129 -14.21 6.05 -6.61
N THR A 130 -14.39 5.07 -5.73
CA THR A 130 -15.72 4.60 -5.33
C THR A 130 -16.31 5.38 -4.16
N ARG A 131 -15.56 6.30 -3.54
CA ARG A 131 -16.06 7.15 -2.44
C ARG A 131 -16.71 8.43 -2.95
N ARG A 132 -17.74 8.88 -2.22
CA ARG A 132 -18.42 10.16 -2.49
C ARG A 132 -17.56 11.32 -1.95
N LEU A 133 -17.04 12.14 -2.86
CA LEU A 133 -16.45 13.44 -2.53
C LEU A 133 -17.58 14.47 -2.48
N TYR A 134 -17.95 14.89 -1.27
CA TYR A 134 -18.99 15.89 -1.08
C TYR A 134 -18.40 17.28 -1.31
N TYR A 135 -18.76 17.90 -2.44
CA TYR A 135 -18.42 19.30 -2.71
C TYR A 135 -19.33 20.29 -1.95
N VAL A 136 -20.44 19.78 -1.40
CA VAL A 136 -21.38 20.52 -0.56
C VAL A 136 -21.67 19.65 0.65
N GLN A 137 -21.78 20.26 1.83
CA GLN A 137 -22.01 19.56 3.09
C GLN A 137 -23.28 18.69 2.97
N PRO A 138 -23.17 17.35 3.15
CA PRO A 138 -24.31 16.47 2.97
C PRO A 138 -25.40 16.75 4.02
N PRO A 139 -26.69 16.56 3.67
CA PRO A 139 -27.79 16.67 4.62
C PRO A 139 -27.56 15.76 5.82
N ALA A 140 -27.93 16.22 7.02
CA ALA A 140 -27.87 15.40 8.22
C ALA A 140 -28.71 14.12 8.02
N PRO A 141 -28.23 12.94 8.48
CA PRO A 141 -29.02 11.71 8.44
C PRO A 141 -30.36 11.90 9.16
N PRO A 142 -31.46 11.29 8.68
CA PRO A 142 -32.74 11.33 9.39
C PRO A 142 -32.60 10.66 10.76
N THR A 143 -33.14 11.31 11.79
CA THR A 143 -33.25 10.81 13.17
C THR A 143 -34.33 9.77 13.31
#